data_AF-A0A1V5Q187-F1
#
_entry.id   AF-A0A1V5Q187-F1
#
_cell.length_a   1.000
_cell.length_b   1.000
_cell.length_c   1.000
_cell.angle_alpha   90.00
_cell.angle_beta   90.00
_cell.angle_gamma   90.00
#
_symmetry.space_group_name_H-M   'P 1'
#
loop_
_entity.id
_entity.type
_entity.pdbx_description
1 polymer ?
#
loop_
_entity_poly.entity_id
_entity_poly.type
_entity_poly.pdbx_seq_one_letter_code
_entity_poly.pdbx_strand_id
1 'polypeptide(L)'
;MVEMDSHHIAKARRKVYAQFPELKGTEPEINTRPTPGKANSELLILTFKRELPLPGGGSLTRVVRATVNQDGEVVKITSSR
;
A
#
# COMPACT_ATOMS: atom_id res chain seq x y z
N MET A 1 -11.26 -14.07 13.00
CA MET A 1 -10.11 -13.44 12.31
C MET A 1 -10.60 -13.15 10.92
N VAL A 2 -10.62 -11.90 10.46
CA VAL A 2 -11.00 -11.61 9.08
C VAL A 2 -9.80 -11.98 8.23
N GLU A 3 -9.82 -13.17 7.63
CA GLU A 3 -8.89 -13.53 6.56
C GLU A 3 -9.16 -12.59 5.39
N MET A 4 -8.35 -11.55 5.29
CA MET A 4 -8.44 -10.61 4.18
C MET A 4 -8.10 -11.35 2.89
N ASP A 5 -9.09 -11.53 2.03
CA ASP A 5 -8.95 -12.29 0.80
C ASP A 5 -7.83 -11.73 -0.09
N SER A 6 -7.01 -12.62 -0.67
CA SER A 6 -5.92 -12.25 -1.59
C SER A 6 -6.41 -11.39 -2.75
N HIS A 7 -7.68 -11.51 -3.13
CA HIS A 7 -8.35 -10.68 -4.13
C HIS A 7 -8.39 -9.19 -3.75
N HIS A 8 -8.64 -8.84 -2.49
CA HIS A 8 -8.71 -7.45 -2.04
C HIS A 8 -7.33 -6.77 -2.07
N ILE A 9 -6.29 -7.51 -1.67
CA ILE A 9 -4.90 -7.05 -1.76
C ILE A 9 -4.51 -6.84 -3.22
N ALA A 10 -4.87 -7.76 -4.12
CA ALA A 10 -4.60 -7.62 -5.55
C ALA A 10 -5.30 -6.38 -6.16
N LYS A 11 -6.56 -6.13 -5.78
CA LYS A 11 -7.32 -4.93 -6.20
C LYS A 11 -6.64 -3.64 -5.73
N ALA A 12 -6.21 -3.60 -4.47
CA ALA A 12 -5.49 -2.46 -3.91
C ALA A 12 -4.13 -2.23 -4.60
N ARG A 13 -3.35 -3.31 -4.85
CA ARG A 13 -2.07 -3.25 -5.59
C ARG A 13 -2.26 -2.66 -6.98
N ARG A 14 -3.27 -3.10 -7.73
CA ARG A 14 -3.57 -2.55 -9.07
C ARG A 14 -3.86 -1.05 -9.02
N LYS A 15 -4.64 -0.59 -8.03
CA LYS A 15 -4.91 0.85 -7.85
C LYS A 15 -3.63 1.63 -7.55
N VAL A 16 -2.77 1.11 -6.68
CA VAL A 16 -1.50 1.77 -6.34
C VAL A 16 -0.57 1.82 -7.55
N TYR A 17 -0.40 0.73 -8.30
CA TYR A 17 0.44 0.72 -9.51
C TYR A 17 -0.11 1.60 -10.63
N ALA A 18 -1.44 1.81 -10.70
CA ALA A 18 -2.02 2.74 -11.65
C ALA A 18 -1.70 4.20 -11.32
N GLN A 19 -1.61 4.56 -10.03
CA GLN A 19 -1.22 5.91 -9.60
C GLN A 19 0.29 6.12 -9.54
N PHE A 20 1.03 5.08 -9.16
CA PHE A 20 2.48 5.07 -8.98
C PHE A 20 3.09 3.96 -9.84
N PRO A 21 3.16 4.15 -11.18
CA PRO A 21 3.70 3.16 -12.10
C PRO A 21 5.16 2.83 -11.80
N GLU A 22 5.91 3.74 -11.16
CA GLU A 22 7.28 3.50 -10.74
C GLU A 22 7.41 2.36 -9.71
N LEU A 23 6.34 2.05 -8.98
CA LEU A 23 6.30 0.97 -7.99
C LEU A 23 5.80 -0.37 -8.59
N LYS A 24 5.47 -0.40 -9.89
CA LYS A 24 4.94 -1.61 -10.53
C LYS A 24 5.95 -2.76 -10.41
N GLY A 25 5.47 -3.89 -9.90
CA GLY A 25 6.29 -5.08 -9.62
C GLY A 25 6.97 -5.09 -8.25
N THR A 26 6.87 -4.02 -7.46
CA THR A 26 7.35 -4.01 -6.07
C THR A 26 6.36 -4.71 -5.15
N GLU A 27 6.83 -5.62 -4.31
CA GLU A 27 6.02 -6.26 -3.29
C GLU A 27 5.79 -5.31 -2.11
N PRO A 28 4.53 -4.98 -1.77
CA PRO A 28 4.24 -4.19 -0.59
C PRO A 28 4.37 -5.04 0.67
N GLU A 29 4.86 -4.40 1.72
CA GLU A 29 4.76 -4.92 3.09
C GLU A 29 3.32 -4.72 3.59
N ILE A 30 2.67 -5.80 4.02
CA ILE A 30 1.26 -5.79 4.43
C ILE A 30 1.21 -5.76 5.96
N ASN A 31 0.63 -4.70 6.52
CA ASN A 31 0.44 -4.55 7.96
C ASN A 31 -1.06 -4.40 8.28
N THR A 32 -1.58 -5.17 9.21
CA THR A 32 -2.94 -5.03 9.73
C THR A 32 -2.95 -4.10 10.94
N ARG A 33 -3.78 -3.07 10.92
CA ARG A 33 -3.94 -2.14 12.04
C ARG A 33 -5.40 -2.15 12.51
N PRO A 34 -5.67 -2.39 13.81
CA PRO A 34 -7.00 -2.21 14.35
C PRO A 34 -7.38 -0.73 14.28
N THR A 35 -8.60 -0.44 13.85
CA THR A 35 -9.08 0.94 13.81
C THR A 35 -9.53 1.37 15.21
N PRO A 36 -8.89 2.37 15.86
CA PRO A 36 -9.33 2.82 17.17
C PRO A 36 -10.72 3.44 17.05
N GLY A 37 -11.70 2.91 17.79
CA GLY A 37 -13.06 3.44 17.87
C GLY A 37 -14.14 2.74 17.03
N LYS A 38 -13.79 1.73 16.20
CA LYS A 38 -14.78 0.83 15.57
C LYS A 38 -14.44 -0.62 15.92
N ALA A 39 -15.24 -1.22 16.80
CA ALA A 39 -15.20 -2.65 17.03
C ALA A 39 -15.42 -3.37 15.69
N ASN A 40 -14.49 -4.26 15.32
CA ASN A 40 -14.48 -5.09 14.10
C ASN A 40 -14.11 -4.44 12.75
N SER A 41 -13.61 -3.20 12.70
CA SER A 41 -12.96 -2.71 11.47
C SER A 41 -11.45 -2.90 11.56
N GLU A 42 -10.91 -3.74 10.69
CA GLU A 42 -9.46 -3.90 10.49
C GLU A 42 -9.05 -3.12 9.23
N LEU A 43 -8.04 -2.27 9.33
CA LEU A 43 -7.46 -1.60 8.17
C LEU A 43 -6.16 -2.31 7.79
N LEU A 44 -5.96 -2.54 6.50
CA LEU A 44 -4.69 -3.02 5.98
C LEU A 44 -3.88 -1.84 5.46
N ILE A 45 -2.61 -1.83 5.79
CA ILE A 45 -1.64 -0.83 5.37
C ILE A 45 -0.64 -1.55 4.48
N LEU A 46 -0.74 -1.30 3.17
CA LEU A 46 0.20 -1.77 2.16
C LEU A 46 1.30 -0.73 2.00
N THR A 47 2.52 -1.07 2.40
CA THR A 47 3.68 -0.18 2.27
C THR A 47 4.57 -0.65 1.14
N PHE A 48 4.56 0.09 0.04
CA PHE A 48 5.43 -0.10 -1.11
C PHE A 48 6.70 0.72 -0.91
N LYS A 49 7.85 0.07 -0.94
CA LYS A 49 9.16 0.73 -0.84
C LYS A 49 9.95 0.35 -2.09
N ARG A 50 10.39 1.34 -2.86
CA ARG A 50 11.26 1.09 -4.01
C ARG A 50 12.37 2.11 -4.06
N GLU A 51 13.58 1.63 -4.27
CA GLU A 51 14.71 2.48 -4.58
C GLU A 51 14.70 2.80 -6.08
N LEU A 52 14.71 4.09 -6.41
CA LEU A 52 14.73 4.59 -7.78
C LEU A 52 16.07 5.29 -8.04
N PRO A 53 16.82 4.93 -9.08
CA PRO A 53 18.02 5.65 -9.44
C PRO A 53 17.64 7.06 -9.93
N LEU A 54 18.37 8.06 -9.45
CA LEU A 54 18.24 9.44 -9.89
C LEU A 54 19.27 9.75 -11.01
N PRO A 55 18.90 10.58 -11.99
CA PRO A 55 19.84 11.07 -12.98
C PRO A 55 20.88 11.96 -12.28
N GLY A 56 22.09 11.44 -12.12
CA GLY A 56 23.17 12.11 -11.37
C GLY A 56 23.93 11.22 -10.38
N GLY A 57 23.59 9.93 -10.26
CA GLY A 57 24.37 8.96 -9.48
C GLY A 57 23.92 8.77 -8.03
N GLY A 58 22.71 9.21 -7.68
CA GLY A 58 22.07 8.94 -6.39
C GLY A 58 20.91 7.96 -6.51
N SER A 59 20.39 7.50 -5.38
CA SER A 59 19.15 6.73 -5.30
C SER A 59 18.12 7.44 -4.42
N LEU A 60 16.86 7.40 -4.82
CA LEU A 60 15.72 7.92 -4.07
C LEU A 60 14.87 6.76 -3.58
N THR A 61 14.72 6.64 -2.27
CA THR A 61 13.78 5.67 -1.69
C THR A 61 12.37 6.23 -1.74
N ARG A 62 11.58 5.74 -2.69
CA ARG A 62 10.16 6.05 -2.82
C ARG A 62 9.36 5.14 -1.89
N VAL A 63 8.64 5.73 -0.93
CA VAL A 63 7.75 4.99 -0.02
C VAL A 63 6.31 5.42 -0.25
N VAL A 64 5.43 4.48 -0.58
CA VAL A 64 3.99 4.70 -0.72
C VAL A 64 3.25 3.77 0.22
N ARG A 65 2.40 4.35 1.07
CA ARG A 65 1.53 3.63 2.01
C ARG A 65 0.09 3.78 1.57
N ALA A 66 -0.55 2.67 1.25
CA ALA A 66 -1.98 2.61 0.95
C ALA A 66 -2.71 1.95 2.11
N THR A 67 -3.65 2.67 2.71
CA THR A 67 -4.59 2.14 3.70
C THR A 67 -5.82 1.63 2.99
N VAL A 68 -6.24 0.41 3.33
CA VAL A 68 -7.29 -0.36 2.68
C VAL A 68 -8.28 -0.86 3.73
N ASN A 69 -9.57 -0.74 3.47
CA ASN A 69 -10.61 -1.29 4.33
C ASN A 69 -10.86 -2.78 4.05
N GLN A 70 -11.75 -3.40 4.83
CA GLN A 70 -12.11 -4.82 4.69
C GLN A 70 -12.72 -5.17 3.32
N ASP A 71 -13.34 -4.19 2.64
CA ASP A 71 -13.89 -4.33 1.28
C ASP A 71 -12.83 -4.26 0.16
N GLY A 72 -11.55 -4.11 0.51
CA GLY A 72 -10.46 -3.96 -0.46
C GLY A 72 -10.44 -2.60 -1.16
N GLU A 73 -11.13 -1.61 -0.59
CA GLU A 73 -11.10 -0.23 -1.05
C GLU A 73 -9.98 0.55 -0.38
N VAL A 74 -9.22 1.26 -1.20
CA VAL A 74 -8.15 2.14 -0.72
C VAL A 74 -8.77 3.40 -0.13
N VAL A 75 -8.78 3.51 1.19
CA VAL A 75 -9.32 4.66 1.93
C VAL A 75 -8.36 5.85 1.95
N LYS A 76 -7.05 5.57 1.90
CA LYS A 76 -6.02 6.62 1.93
C LYS A 76 -4.75 6.15 1.24
N ILE A 77 -4.09 7.04 0.51
CA ILE A 77 -2.73 6.82 0.01
C ILE A 77 -1.84 7.95 0.50
N THR A 78 -0.66 7.60 1.01
CA THR A 78 0.35 8.53 1.47
C THR A 78 1.65 8.18 0.75
N SER A 79 2.25 9.14 0.05
CA SER A 79 3.54 8.95 -0.61
C SER A 79 4.57 9.88 0.01
N SER A 80 5.73 9.35 0.40
CA SER A 80 6.90 10.16 0.73
C SER A 80 7.62 10.53 -0.56
N ARG A 81 8.06 11.79 -0.63
CA ARG A 81 8.96 12.28 -1.68
C ARG A 81 10.41 12.13 -1.24
#